data_AF-A0A530LLM4-F1
#
_entry.id   AF-A0A530LLM4-F1
#
_cell.length_a   1.000
_cell.length_b   1.000
_cell.length_c   1.000
_cell.angle_alpha   90.00
_cell.angle_beta   90.00
_cell.angle_gamma   90.00
#
_symmetry.space_group_name_H-M   'P 1'
#
loop_
_entity.id
_entity.type
_entity.pdbx_description
1 polymer ?
#
loop_
_entity_poly.entity_id
_entity_poly.type
_entity_poly.pdbx_seq_one_letter_code
_entity_poly.pdbx_strand_id
1 'polypeptide(L)'
;GRVFEADPSVEDPSYLSRLSVAFWSTLLPTLAVGVFLVSTIFFFNYYNVLRGDIGIFLNALAAVIAVVFCVNRLTNAALEPRLPNWRLIPVETGPARWLVRLTTAMAVAIGINYFLSVVNDKMGSPLSVTIARSFVATISVGVILILMSLLKPFKAGDGSWRPWPAWLRYTAVALGLFTIASALLGFIGLAIFVSVQVVVTGTILVTAYIGFLSARAIGEEGGFANTSIGRWLSANSSYEETALDQLGLVVSAAINIMIVLVFLPLILLMWGFQPGDIQAWAYKLATGLTIGSVTISVTGILTGVVVFIIGYFLTRWFQGWLDGSVMARGRVDTGVRNSIRLAVGYAGVAVAALVGISAAGIDLSNL
;
A
#
# COMPACT_ATOMS: atom_id res chain seq x y z
N GLY A 1 -19.37 4.30 14.06
CA GLY A 1 -18.16 3.45 14.04
C GLY A 1 -16.95 4.15 14.63
N ARG A 2 -16.31 3.51 15.62
CA ARG A 2 -14.93 3.85 16.01
C ARG A 2 -14.00 3.54 14.84
N VAL A 3 -12.85 4.21 14.75
CA VAL A 3 -11.91 4.14 13.59
C VAL A 3 -11.47 2.72 13.24
N PHE A 4 -11.59 1.75 14.17
CA PHE A 4 -11.05 0.39 14.05
C PHE A 4 -12.10 -0.73 14.16
N GLU A 5 -13.36 -0.43 14.51
CA GLU A 5 -14.42 -1.43 14.73
C GLU A 5 -15.64 -1.10 13.86
N ALA A 6 -16.03 -2.09 13.05
CA ALA A 6 -17.26 -2.04 12.28
C ALA A 6 -18.46 -1.98 13.23
N ASP A 7 -19.33 -1.01 12.97
CA ASP A 7 -20.48 -0.73 13.81
C ASP A 7 -21.71 -1.49 13.27
N PRO A 8 -22.21 -2.50 14.00
CA PRO A 8 -23.30 -3.33 13.52
C PRO A 8 -24.63 -2.56 13.39
N SER A 9 -24.77 -1.38 14.00
CA SER A 9 -25.97 -0.55 13.88
C SER A 9 -26.03 0.27 12.59
N VAL A 10 -24.96 0.28 11.78
CA VAL A 10 -24.91 1.04 10.52
C VAL A 10 -25.27 0.13 9.36
N GLU A 11 -26.47 0.34 8.80
CA GLU A 11 -27.00 -0.47 7.69
C GLU A 11 -26.30 -0.15 6.37
N ASP A 12 -26.01 1.13 6.08
CA ASP A 12 -25.29 1.58 4.89
C ASP A 12 -24.05 2.42 5.22
N PRO A 13 -22.94 1.78 5.64
CA PRO A 13 -21.69 2.50 5.90
C PRO A 13 -21.13 3.03 4.57
N SER A 14 -20.65 4.28 4.58
CA SER A 14 -19.99 4.89 3.41
C SER A 14 -18.77 4.06 3.00
N TYR A 15 -18.43 4.06 1.71
CA TYR A 15 -17.28 3.31 1.19
C TYR A 15 -15.98 3.65 1.94
N LEU A 16 -15.80 4.94 2.25
CA LEU A 16 -14.73 5.48 3.09
C LEU A 16 -14.65 4.83 4.47
N SER A 17 -15.79 4.68 5.14
CA SER A 17 -15.84 4.10 6.49
C SER A 17 -15.50 2.62 6.49
N ARG A 18 -16.01 1.84 5.52
CA ARG A 18 -15.69 0.42 5.33
C ARG A 18 -14.19 0.22 5.16
N LEU A 19 -13.60 1.09 4.35
CA LEU A 19 -12.21 1.02 3.99
C LEU A 19 -11.28 1.45 5.13
N SER A 20 -11.60 2.53 5.82
CA SER A 20 -10.88 2.95 7.02
C SER A 20 -10.90 1.84 8.08
N VAL A 21 -12.06 1.24 8.34
CA VAL A 21 -12.18 0.13 9.28
C VAL A 21 -11.37 -1.08 8.82
N ALA A 22 -11.43 -1.47 7.53
CA ALA A 22 -10.64 -2.58 7.02
C ALA A 22 -9.13 -2.35 7.16
N PHE A 23 -8.65 -1.14 6.87
CA PHE A 23 -7.25 -0.75 7.03
C PHE A 23 -6.82 -0.79 8.50
N TRP A 24 -7.51 -0.07 9.38
CA TRP A 24 -7.14 0.05 10.80
C TRP A 24 -7.35 -1.23 11.60
N SER A 25 -8.39 -2.02 11.29
CA SER A 25 -8.63 -3.33 11.91
C SER A 25 -7.60 -4.39 11.53
N THR A 26 -6.87 -4.18 10.43
CA THR A 26 -5.72 -5.00 10.03
C THR A 26 -4.43 -4.45 10.62
N LEU A 27 -4.15 -3.17 10.42
CA LEU A 27 -2.87 -2.55 10.77
C LEU A 27 -2.61 -2.55 12.28
N LEU A 28 -3.55 -2.02 13.09
CA LEU A 28 -3.32 -1.85 14.53
C LEU A 28 -3.10 -3.19 15.25
N PRO A 29 -3.95 -4.22 15.06
CA PRO A 29 -3.74 -5.50 15.73
C PRO A 29 -2.48 -6.22 15.24
N THR A 30 -2.15 -6.11 13.94
CA THR A 30 -0.94 -6.73 13.39
C THR A 30 0.31 -6.08 13.97
N LEU A 31 0.32 -4.74 14.09
CA LEU A 31 1.39 -4.01 14.76
C LEU A 31 1.46 -4.34 16.25
N ALA A 32 0.32 -4.43 16.95
CA ALA A 32 0.28 -4.80 18.36
C ALA A 32 0.86 -6.19 18.62
N VAL A 33 0.49 -7.18 17.81
CA VAL A 33 1.06 -8.54 17.87
C VAL A 33 2.54 -8.52 17.52
N GLY A 34 2.94 -7.76 16.49
CA GLY A 34 4.35 -7.59 16.11
C GLY A 34 5.20 -7.00 17.25
N VAL A 35 4.76 -5.89 17.84
CA VAL A 35 5.41 -5.25 18.98
C VAL A 35 5.46 -6.22 20.17
N PHE A 36 4.36 -6.89 20.49
CA PHE A 36 4.32 -7.88 21.57
C PHE A 36 5.35 -9.00 21.36
N LEU A 37 5.40 -9.59 20.16
CA LEU A 37 6.34 -10.68 19.84
C LEU A 37 7.79 -10.20 19.84
N VAL A 38 8.08 -9.04 19.23
CA VAL A 38 9.42 -8.46 19.19
C VAL A 38 9.90 -8.10 20.60
N SER A 39 9.05 -7.45 21.41
CA SER A 39 9.37 -7.13 22.80
C SER A 39 9.60 -8.41 23.62
N THR A 40 8.78 -9.44 23.45
CA THR A 40 8.94 -10.73 24.13
C THR A 40 10.30 -11.37 23.82
N ILE A 41 10.67 -11.44 22.54
CA ILE A 41 11.96 -11.98 22.10
C ILE A 41 13.11 -11.10 22.60
N PHE A 42 12.96 -9.78 22.51
CA PHE A 42 13.95 -8.82 23.00
C PHE A 42 14.25 -9.04 24.47
N PHE A 43 13.22 -9.14 25.33
CA PHE A 43 13.42 -9.36 26.76
C PHE A 43 14.04 -10.74 27.05
N PHE A 44 13.61 -11.79 26.35
CA PHE A 44 14.22 -13.11 26.52
C PHE A 44 15.70 -13.14 26.14
N ASN A 45 16.09 -12.44 25.07
CA ASN A 45 17.48 -12.30 24.67
C ASN A 45 18.26 -11.42 25.65
N TYR A 46 17.69 -10.28 26.05
CA TYR A 46 18.32 -9.32 26.96
C TYR A 46 18.66 -9.94 28.33
N TYR A 47 17.73 -10.73 28.88
CA TYR A 47 17.94 -11.45 30.14
C TYR A 47 18.62 -12.81 29.96
N ASN A 48 19.06 -13.15 28.74
CA ASN A 48 19.74 -14.38 28.40
C ASN A 48 18.99 -15.65 28.88
N VAL A 49 17.65 -15.59 28.84
CA VAL A 49 16.76 -16.68 29.27
C VAL A 49 16.78 -17.82 28.25
N LEU A 50 16.94 -17.49 26.97
CA LEU A 50 16.96 -18.46 25.88
C LEU A 50 18.32 -19.15 25.81
N ARG A 51 18.35 -20.45 26.13
CA ARG A 51 19.57 -21.26 26.05
C ARG A 51 19.72 -21.89 24.67
N GLY A 52 20.89 -21.75 24.06
CA GLY A 52 21.25 -22.43 22.81
C GLY A 52 20.34 -22.08 21.63
N ASP A 53 19.92 -23.08 20.86
CA ASP A 53 19.12 -22.90 19.64
C ASP A 53 17.65 -22.53 19.88
N ILE A 54 17.17 -22.55 21.14
CA ILE A 54 15.77 -22.25 21.49
C ILE A 54 15.37 -20.84 21.02
N GLY A 55 16.29 -19.87 21.11
CA GLY A 55 16.02 -18.52 20.62
C GLY A 55 15.74 -18.48 19.13
N ILE A 56 16.41 -19.32 18.34
CA ILE A 56 16.23 -19.38 16.88
C ILE A 56 14.85 -19.97 16.55
N PHE A 57 14.45 -21.03 17.24
CA PHE A 57 13.11 -21.62 17.07
C PHE A 57 12.00 -20.67 17.52
N LEU A 58 12.20 -19.94 18.63
CA LEU A 58 11.23 -18.95 19.10
C LEU A 58 11.06 -17.81 18.09
N ASN A 59 12.15 -17.30 17.51
CA ASN A 59 12.10 -16.30 16.45
C ASN A 59 11.33 -16.81 15.23
N ALA A 60 11.60 -18.03 14.78
CA ALA A 60 10.90 -18.64 13.67
C ALA A 60 9.40 -18.80 13.96
N LEU A 61 9.05 -19.28 15.16
CA LEU A 61 7.66 -19.44 15.58
C LEU A 61 6.93 -18.08 15.66
N ALA A 62 7.56 -17.06 16.21
CA ALA A 62 7.01 -15.70 16.27
C ALA A 62 6.78 -15.12 14.88
N ALA A 63 7.72 -15.31 13.94
CA ALA A 63 7.55 -14.91 12.56
C ALA A 63 6.32 -15.60 11.91
N VAL A 64 6.15 -16.90 12.13
CA VAL A 64 4.99 -17.66 11.65
C VAL A 64 3.69 -17.12 12.24
N ILE A 65 3.63 -16.90 13.55
CA ILE A 65 2.45 -16.34 14.23
C ILE A 65 2.10 -14.97 13.64
N ALA A 66 3.10 -14.08 13.50
CA ALA A 66 2.89 -12.75 12.96
C ALA A 66 2.35 -12.77 11.53
N VAL A 67 2.92 -13.61 10.65
CA VAL A 67 2.49 -13.71 9.25
C VAL A 67 1.10 -14.33 9.14
N VAL A 68 0.83 -15.44 9.82
CA VAL A 68 -0.49 -16.09 9.80
C VAL A 68 -1.56 -15.17 10.35
N PHE A 69 -1.26 -14.45 11.44
CA PHE A 69 -2.18 -13.47 12.03
C PHE A 69 -2.46 -12.32 11.05
N CYS A 70 -1.42 -11.75 10.43
CA CYS A 70 -1.54 -10.69 9.44
C CYS A 70 -2.43 -11.11 8.26
N VAL A 71 -2.15 -12.27 7.64
CA VAL A 71 -2.92 -12.80 6.52
C VAL A 71 -4.38 -13.05 6.90
N ASN A 72 -4.61 -13.63 8.08
CA ASN A 72 -5.96 -13.89 8.57
C ASN A 72 -6.74 -12.58 8.79
N ARG A 73 -6.13 -11.58 9.44
CA ARG A 73 -6.77 -10.29 9.71
C ARG A 73 -7.04 -9.53 8.44
N LEU A 74 -6.09 -9.46 7.51
CA LEU A 74 -6.26 -8.81 6.21
C LEU A 74 -7.43 -9.44 5.42
N THR A 75 -7.49 -10.77 5.38
CA THR A 75 -8.56 -11.47 4.65
C THR A 75 -9.93 -11.27 5.32
N ASN A 76 -9.98 -11.27 6.66
CA ASN A 76 -11.22 -10.97 7.40
C ASN A 76 -11.66 -9.52 7.23
N ALA A 77 -10.73 -8.56 7.20
CA ALA A 77 -11.04 -7.15 7.00
C ALA A 77 -11.52 -6.86 5.56
N ALA A 78 -10.95 -7.55 4.57
CA ALA A 78 -11.35 -7.37 3.17
C ALA A 78 -12.73 -7.99 2.85
N LEU A 79 -13.01 -9.18 3.38
CA LEU A 79 -14.23 -9.96 3.05
C LEU A 79 -15.34 -9.82 4.09
N GLU A 80 -14.99 -9.46 5.32
CA GLU A 80 -15.85 -9.26 6.48
C GLU A 80 -17.08 -10.19 6.57
N PRO A 81 -16.87 -11.51 6.76
CA PRO A 81 -17.97 -12.49 6.61
C PRO A 81 -19.09 -12.36 7.66
N ARG A 82 -18.82 -11.66 8.76
CA ARG A 82 -19.77 -11.46 9.88
C ARG A 82 -20.67 -10.23 9.68
N LEU A 83 -20.19 -9.19 8.99
CA LEU A 83 -20.89 -7.93 8.79
C LEU A 83 -20.95 -7.63 7.28
N PRO A 84 -21.96 -8.16 6.56
CA PRO A 84 -22.05 -8.04 5.10
C PRO A 84 -22.13 -6.60 4.60
N ASN A 85 -22.57 -5.67 5.44
CA ASN A 85 -22.67 -4.26 5.08
C ASN A 85 -21.30 -3.56 5.08
N TRP A 86 -20.29 -4.12 5.75
CA TRP A 86 -18.97 -3.51 5.89
C TRP A 86 -17.91 -4.07 4.92
N ARG A 87 -18.23 -5.13 4.17
CA ARG A 87 -17.30 -5.75 3.19
C ARG A 87 -16.83 -4.78 2.10
N LEU A 88 -15.54 -4.88 1.76
CA LEU A 88 -14.94 -4.13 0.65
C LEU A 88 -15.21 -4.77 -0.70
N ILE A 89 -15.16 -6.10 -0.76
CA ILE A 89 -15.45 -6.86 -1.97
C ILE A 89 -16.85 -7.46 -1.82
N PRO A 90 -17.74 -7.32 -2.82
CA PRO A 90 -19.13 -7.79 -2.74
C PRO A 90 -19.22 -9.32 -2.87
N VAL A 91 -18.61 -10.05 -1.93
CA VAL A 91 -18.64 -11.52 -1.83
C VAL A 91 -19.72 -11.95 -0.84
N GLU A 92 -20.48 -12.98 -1.18
CA GLU A 92 -21.47 -13.58 -0.28
C GLU A 92 -20.84 -14.18 0.99
N THR A 93 -21.58 -14.15 2.10
CA THR A 93 -21.07 -14.57 3.43
C THR A 93 -20.62 -16.03 3.49
N GLY A 94 -21.25 -16.92 2.71
CA GLY A 94 -20.86 -18.33 2.59
C GLY A 94 -19.46 -18.49 1.98
N PRO A 95 -19.27 -18.10 0.71
CA PRO A 95 -17.95 -18.09 0.07
C PRO A 95 -16.89 -17.28 0.81
N ALA A 96 -17.24 -16.14 1.41
CA ALA A 96 -16.31 -15.32 2.19
C ALA A 96 -15.69 -16.08 3.36
N ARG A 97 -16.49 -16.86 4.11
CA ARG A 97 -15.97 -17.72 5.20
C ARG A 97 -15.00 -18.78 4.70
N TRP A 98 -15.28 -19.37 3.54
CA TRP A 98 -14.38 -20.36 2.93
C TRP A 98 -13.08 -19.71 2.46
N LEU A 99 -13.14 -18.54 1.83
CA LEU A 99 -11.95 -17.80 1.41
C LEU A 99 -11.06 -17.48 2.61
N VAL A 100 -11.61 -16.93 3.71
CA VAL A 100 -10.85 -16.67 4.93
C VAL A 100 -10.15 -17.94 5.45
N ARG A 101 -10.87 -19.06 5.51
CA ARG A 101 -10.32 -20.34 5.99
C ARG A 101 -9.21 -20.87 5.08
N LEU A 102 -9.43 -20.86 3.77
CA LEU A 102 -8.47 -21.34 2.79
C LEU A 102 -7.20 -20.47 2.79
N THR A 103 -7.34 -19.15 2.84
CA THR A 103 -6.17 -18.24 2.86
C THR A 103 -5.38 -18.40 4.16
N THR A 104 -6.07 -18.55 5.28
CA THR A 104 -5.42 -18.84 6.57
C THR A 104 -4.72 -20.20 6.55
N ALA A 105 -5.36 -21.24 6.00
CA ALA A 105 -4.76 -22.57 5.88
C ALA A 105 -3.49 -22.55 5.00
N MET A 106 -3.51 -21.77 3.92
CA MET A 106 -2.34 -21.58 3.05
C MET A 106 -1.17 -20.92 3.79
N ALA A 107 -1.44 -19.84 4.55
CA ALA A 107 -0.42 -19.18 5.36
C ALA A 107 0.12 -20.10 6.46
N VAL A 108 -0.73 -20.92 7.10
CA VAL A 108 -0.33 -21.92 8.10
C VAL A 108 0.55 -23.00 7.47
N ALA A 109 0.19 -23.52 6.30
CA ALA A 109 0.99 -24.56 5.62
C ALA A 109 2.41 -24.06 5.30
N ILE A 110 2.53 -22.83 4.79
CA ILE A 110 3.83 -22.20 4.51
C ILE A 110 4.57 -21.89 5.81
N GLY A 111 3.86 -21.38 6.83
CA GLY A 111 4.45 -21.07 8.13
C GLY A 111 5.02 -22.30 8.83
N ILE A 112 4.28 -23.40 8.86
CA ILE A 112 4.76 -24.69 9.39
C ILE A 112 5.99 -25.15 8.60
N ASN A 113 5.94 -25.09 7.26
CA ASN A 113 7.09 -25.47 6.43
C ASN A 113 8.34 -24.62 6.74
N TYR A 114 8.17 -23.31 6.92
CA TYR A 114 9.25 -22.40 7.29
C TYR A 114 9.82 -22.73 8.67
N PHE A 115 8.97 -22.90 9.68
CA PHE A 115 9.41 -23.27 11.03
C PHE A 115 10.17 -24.59 11.03
N LEU A 116 9.65 -25.61 10.36
CA LEU A 116 10.32 -26.90 10.21
C LEU A 116 11.62 -26.78 9.41
N SER A 117 11.76 -25.80 8.51
CA SER A 117 13.04 -25.50 7.86
C SER A 117 14.09 -25.13 8.89
N VAL A 118 13.76 -24.16 9.74
CA VAL A 118 14.69 -23.66 10.75
C VAL A 118 15.11 -24.76 11.72
N VAL A 119 14.15 -25.61 12.13
CA VAL A 119 14.42 -26.79 12.97
C VAL A 119 15.36 -27.77 12.26
N ASN A 120 15.03 -28.15 11.03
CA ASN A 120 15.81 -29.13 10.26
C ASN A 120 17.23 -28.65 9.98
N ASP A 121 17.39 -27.38 9.60
CA ASP A 121 18.69 -26.76 9.31
C ASP A 121 19.57 -26.74 10.56
N LYS A 122 18.98 -26.48 11.74
CA LYS A 122 19.69 -26.50 13.03
C LYS A 122 20.04 -27.90 13.52
N MET A 123 19.17 -28.89 13.25
CA MET A 123 19.42 -30.28 13.60
C MET A 123 20.35 -31.01 12.62
N GLY A 124 20.84 -30.34 11.56
CA GLY A 124 21.66 -30.99 10.53
C GLY A 124 20.91 -32.08 9.78
N SER A 125 19.60 -31.91 9.57
CA SER A 125 18.73 -32.92 8.99
C SER A 125 19.10 -33.21 7.52
N PRO A 126 18.97 -34.47 7.05
CA PRO A 126 19.23 -34.82 5.66
C PRO A 126 18.33 -34.07 4.67
N LEU A 127 18.83 -33.84 3.46
CA LEU A 127 18.11 -33.15 2.37
C LEU A 127 16.77 -33.83 2.02
N SER A 128 16.67 -35.15 2.17
CA SER A 128 15.44 -35.92 1.93
C SER A 128 14.27 -35.46 2.81
N VAL A 129 14.52 -35.10 4.07
CA VAL A 129 13.51 -34.56 4.98
C VAL A 129 13.06 -33.17 4.52
N THR A 130 14.00 -32.35 4.07
CA THR A 130 13.71 -31.01 3.51
C THR A 130 12.86 -31.09 2.24
N ILE A 131 13.14 -32.05 1.36
CA ILE A 131 12.34 -32.33 0.17
C ILE A 131 10.93 -32.79 0.57
N ALA A 132 10.81 -33.76 1.47
CA ALA A 132 9.53 -34.32 1.88
C ALA A 132 8.59 -33.29 2.51
N ARG A 133 9.08 -32.49 3.48
CA ARG A 133 8.26 -31.43 4.12
C ARG A 133 7.80 -30.38 3.11
N SER A 134 8.69 -29.99 2.21
CA SER A 134 8.42 -28.94 1.24
C SER A 134 7.44 -29.41 0.19
N PHE A 135 7.55 -30.67 -0.24
CA PHE A 135 6.59 -31.31 -1.15
C PHE A 135 5.18 -31.30 -0.57
N VAL A 136 5.02 -31.73 0.70
CA VAL A 136 3.69 -31.72 1.35
C VAL A 136 3.13 -30.29 1.44
N ALA A 137 3.96 -29.31 1.78
CA ALA A 137 3.54 -27.92 1.88
C ALA A 137 3.12 -27.33 0.53
N THR A 138 3.90 -27.55 -0.54
CA THR A 138 3.62 -26.99 -1.87
C THR A 138 2.42 -27.64 -2.54
N ILE A 139 2.24 -28.96 -2.38
CA ILE A 139 1.04 -29.66 -2.84
C ILE A 139 -0.21 -29.11 -2.11
N SER A 140 -0.12 -28.93 -0.78
CA SER A 140 -1.21 -28.35 0.00
C SER A 140 -1.58 -26.95 -0.49
N VAL A 141 -0.59 -26.08 -0.73
CA VAL A 141 -0.80 -24.73 -1.28
C VAL A 141 -1.44 -24.78 -2.66
N GLY A 142 -0.93 -25.62 -3.57
CA GLY A 142 -1.48 -25.76 -4.92
C GLY A 142 -2.93 -26.24 -4.93
N VAL A 143 -3.27 -27.22 -4.08
CA VAL A 143 -4.66 -27.69 -3.91
C VAL A 143 -5.54 -26.58 -3.35
N ILE A 144 -5.09 -25.86 -2.33
CA ILE A 144 -5.84 -24.74 -1.74
C ILE A 144 -6.14 -23.66 -2.80
N LEU A 145 -5.17 -23.30 -3.65
CA LEU A 145 -5.38 -22.33 -4.73
C LEU A 145 -6.43 -22.79 -5.74
N ILE A 146 -6.40 -24.06 -6.12
CA ILE A 146 -7.43 -24.64 -7.00
C ILE A 146 -8.79 -24.59 -6.32
N LEU A 147 -8.89 -24.98 -5.04
CA LEU A 147 -10.16 -24.90 -4.29
C LEU A 147 -10.71 -23.48 -4.21
N MET A 148 -9.87 -22.48 -3.97
CA MET A 148 -10.28 -21.06 -3.97
C MET A 148 -10.85 -20.62 -5.32
N SER A 149 -10.25 -21.09 -6.42
CA SER A 149 -10.67 -20.73 -7.79
C SER A 149 -12.05 -21.32 -8.18
N LEU A 150 -12.44 -22.43 -7.54
CA LEU A 150 -13.70 -23.13 -7.78
C LEU A 150 -14.88 -22.54 -7.00
N LEU A 151 -14.60 -21.66 -6.03
CA LEU A 151 -15.64 -20.95 -5.30
C LEU A 151 -16.42 -20.02 -6.24
N LYS A 152 -17.72 -19.87 -5.94
CA LYS A 152 -18.63 -18.93 -6.62
C LYS A 152 -18.97 -17.79 -5.66
N PRO A 153 -18.13 -16.74 -5.59
CA PRO A 153 -18.24 -15.71 -4.55
C PRO A 153 -19.42 -14.75 -4.74
N PHE A 154 -19.91 -14.57 -5.96
CA PHE A 154 -20.90 -13.55 -6.29
C PHE A 154 -22.29 -14.15 -6.45
N LYS A 155 -23.31 -13.44 -5.99
CA LYS A 155 -24.71 -13.76 -6.23
C LYS A 155 -25.34 -12.64 -7.07
N ALA A 156 -25.90 -12.99 -8.21
CA ALA A 156 -26.59 -12.03 -9.06
C ALA A 156 -28.01 -11.74 -8.53
N GLY A 157 -28.61 -10.63 -9.00
CA GLY A 157 -29.96 -10.22 -8.58
C GLY A 157 -31.06 -11.23 -8.92
N ASP A 158 -30.80 -12.13 -9.87
CA ASP A 158 -31.65 -13.28 -10.22
C ASP A 158 -31.48 -14.50 -9.28
N GLY A 159 -30.61 -14.39 -8.26
CA GLY A 159 -30.30 -15.46 -7.32
C GLY A 159 -29.25 -16.47 -7.80
N SER A 160 -28.73 -16.33 -9.02
CA SER A 160 -27.71 -17.24 -9.58
C SER A 160 -26.31 -16.97 -9.02
N TRP A 161 -25.53 -18.05 -8.84
CA TRP A 161 -24.16 -17.97 -8.35
C TRP A 161 -23.17 -17.73 -9.50
N ARG A 162 -22.44 -16.62 -9.45
CA ARG A 162 -21.41 -16.25 -10.43
C ARG A 162 -20.00 -16.60 -9.91
N PRO A 163 -19.16 -17.25 -10.74
CA PRO A 163 -17.77 -17.54 -10.40
C PRO A 163 -16.92 -16.27 -10.39
N TRP A 164 -15.66 -16.40 -9.99
CA TRP A 164 -14.64 -15.39 -10.22
C TRP A 164 -14.55 -14.97 -11.69
N PRO A 165 -14.07 -13.74 -11.98
CA PRO A 165 -13.70 -13.36 -13.34
C PRO A 165 -12.78 -14.41 -13.96
N ALA A 166 -13.01 -14.73 -15.24
CA ALA A 166 -12.34 -15.83 -15.92
C ALA A 166 -10.81 -15.73 -15.79
N TRP A 167 -10.23 -14.54 -15.95
CA TRP A 167 -8.79 -14.31 -15.82
C TRP A 167 -8.25 -14.71 -14.44
N LEU A 168 -8.91 -14.30 -13.35
CA LEU A 168 -8.47 -14.59 -11.98
C LEU A 168 -8.61 -16.08 -11.64
N ARG A 169 -9.70 -16.71 -12.13
CA ARG A 169 -9.90 -18.15 -11.97
C ARG A 169 -8.82 -18.94 -12.69
N TYR A 170 -8.57 -18.64 -13.96
CA TYR A 170 -7.59 -19.38 -14.75
C TYR A 170 -6.16 -19.15 -14.25
N THR A 171 -5.81 -17.94 -13.79
CA THR A 171 -4.50 -17.71 -13.19
C THR A 171 -4.33 -18.46 -11.88
N ALA A 172 -5.33 -18.48 -10.99
CA ALA A 172 -5.26 -19.25 -9.75
C ALA A 172 -5.15 -20.77 -10.00
N VAL A 173 -5.91 -21.31 -10.95
CA VAL A 173 -5.81 -22.73 -11.35
C VAL A 173 -4.44 -23.01 -11.98
N ALA A 174 -3.98 -22.17 -12.90
CA ALA A 174 -2.69 -22.33 -13.56
C ALA A 174 -1.54 -22.30 -12.55
N LEU A 175 -1.55 -21.37 -11.60
CA LEU A 175 -0.53 -21.29 -10.54
C LEU A 175 -0.61 -22.50 -9.60
N GLY A 176 -1.80 -22.95 -9.22
CA GLY A 176 -1.98 -24.14 -8.40
C GLY A 176 -1.46 -25.41 -9.08
N LEU A 177 -1.85 -25.63 -10.35
CA LEU A 177 -1.38 -26.75 -11.16
C LEU A 177 0.12 -26.68 -11.43
N PHE A 178 0.65 -25.49 -11.74
CA PHE A 178 2.08 -25.28 -11.96
C PHE A 178 2.90 -25.59 -10.70
N THR A 179 2.41 -25.18 -9.53
CA THR A 179 3.04 -25.49 -8.24
C THR A 179 3.07 -26.99 -7.99
N ILE A 180 1.95 -27.69 -8.23
CA ILE A 180 1.85 -29.15 -8.06
C ILE A 180 2.75 -29.88 -9.06
N ALA A 181 2.70 -29.52 -10.34
CA ALA A 181 3.53 -30.12 -11.38
C ALA A 181 5.03 -29.92 -11.09
N SER A 182 5.42 -28.71 -10.69
CA SER A 182 6.81 -28.42 -10.30
C SER A 182 7.26 -29.31 -9.13
N ALA A 183 6.42 -29.50 -8.12
CA ALA A 183 6.73 -30.37 -6.99
C ALA A 183 6.86 -31.84 -7.41
N LEU A 184 5.94 -32.34 -8.24
CA LEU A 184 5.94 -33.74 -8.73
C LEU A 184 7.13 -34.06 -9.64
N LEU A 185 7.58 -33.08 -10.42
CA LEU A 185 8.75 -33.21 -11.30
C LEU A 185 10.08 -33.03 -10.54
N GLY A 186 10.05 -32.82 -9.22
CA GLY A 186 11.23 -32.67 -8.38
C GLY A 186 11.80 -31.25 -8.30
N PHE A 187 11.19 -30.25 -8.95
CA PHE A 187 11.56 -28.83 -8.85
C PHE A 187 11.02 -28.20 -7.57
N ILE A 188 11.44 -28.74 -6.41
CA ILE A 188 10.94 -28.36 -5.09
C ILE A 188 11.21 -26.89 -4.78
N GLY A 189 12.41 -26.38 -5.09
CA GLY A 189 12.73 -24.96 -4.87
C GLY A 189 11.80 -24.02 -5.61
N LEU A 190 11.46 -24.35 -6.85
CA LEU A 190 10.51 -23.58 -7.67
C LEU A 190 9.09 -23.65 -7.09
N ALA A 191 8.63 -24.83 -6.70
CA ALA A 191 7.30 -25.00 -6.10
C ALA A 191 7.16 -24.22 -4.78
N ILE A 192 8.21 -24.21 -3.93
CA ILE A 192 8.24 -23.40 -2.71
C ILE A 192 8.22 -21.92 -3.07
N PHE A 193 9.05 -21.49 -4.01
CA PHE A 193 9.11 -20.09 -4.44
C PHE A 193 7.74 -19.60 -4.88
N VAL A 194 7.06 -20.33 -5.79
CA VAL A 194 5.71 -19.97 -6.24
C VAL A 194 4.73 -19.94 -5.07
N SER A 195 4.76 -20.95 -4.19
CA SER A 195 3.87 -21.02 -3.02
C SER A 195 4.03 -19.79 -2.11
N VAL A 196 5.28 -19.42 -1.79
CA VAL A 196 5.61 -18.25 -0.97
C VAL A 196 5.19 -16.97 -1.69
N GLN A 197 5.50 -16.82 -2.98
CA GLN A 197 5.15 -15.61 -3.72
C GLN A 197 3.65 -15.40 -3.82
N VAL A 198 2.85 -16.45 -4.04
CA VAL A 198 1.39 -16.32 -4.10
C VAL A 198 0.83 -15.76 -2.79
N VAL A 199 1.35 -16.20 -1.64
CA VAL A 199 0.89 -15.70 -0.33
C VAL A 199 1.44 -14.32 -0.03
N VAL A 200 2.77 -14.15 -0.14
CA VAL A 200 3.46 -12.92 0.27
C VAL A 200 3.15 -11.78 -0.69
N THR A 201 3.38 -11.97 -1.99
CA THR A 201 3.06 -10.95 -3.00
C THR A 201 1.54 -10.68 -3.02
N GLY A 202 0.69 -11.70 -2.89
CA GLY A 202 -0.75 -11.51 -2.78
C GLY A 202 -1.16 -10.63 -1.59
N THR A 203 -0.60 -10.89 -0.41
CA THR A 203 -0.85 -10.11 0.81
C THR A 203 -0.39 -8.65 0.65
N ILE A 204 0.80 -8.46 0.07
CA ILE A 204 1.35 -7.14 -0.22
C ILE A 204 0.45 -6.36 -1.19
N LEU A 205 0.05 -6.99 -2.30
CA LEU A 205 -0.79 -6.36 -3.31
C LEU A 205 -2.17 -6.00 -2.76
N VAL A 206 -2.80 -6.87 -1.96
CA VAL A 206 -4.09 -6.57 -1.32
C VAL A 206 -3.94 -5.40 -0.35
N THR A 207 -2.88 -5.37 0.45
CA THR A 207 -2.62 -4.28 1.39
C THR A 207 -2.38 -2.95 0.66
N ALA A 208 -1.55 -2.96 -0.39
CA ALA A 208 -1.29 -1.81 -1.23
C ALA A 208 -2.57 -1.31 -1.93
N TYR A 209 -3.41 -2.23 -2.41
CA TYR A 209 -4.68 -1.91 -3.05
C TYR A 209 -5.68 -1.27 -2.07
N ILE A 210 -5.81 -1.78 -0.84
CA ILE A 210 -6.63 -1.16 0.21
C ILE A 210 -6.09 0.25 0.54
N GLY A 211 -4.77 0.41 0.61
CA GLY A 211 -4.14 1.72 0.78
C GLY A 211 -4.45 2.68 -0.36
N PHE A 212 -4.38 2.22 -1.61
CA PHE A 212 -4.67 3.03 -2.79
C PHE A 212 -6.13 3.48 -2.83
N LEU A 213 -7.05 2.56 -2.51
CA LEU A 213 -8.45 2.88 -2.36
C LEU A 213 -8.69 3.84 -1.18
N SER A 214 -7.90 3.78 -0.10
CA SER A 214 -7.93 4.76 1.01
C SER A 214 -7.57 6.14 0.52
N ALA A 215 -6.45 6.22 -0.20
CA ALA A 215 -5.94 7.46 -0.74
C ALA A 215 -6.96 8.10 -1.68
N ARG A 216 -7.51 7.32 -2.62
CA ARG A 216 -8.53 7.80 -3.56
C ARG A 216 -9.73 8.39 -2.83
N ALA A 217 -10.22 7.67 -1.84
CA ALA A 217 -11.42 8.08 -1.12
C ALA A 217 -11.20 9.34 -0.25
N ILE A 218 -9.98 9.55 0.26
CA ILE A 218 -9.59 10.80 0.94
C ILE A 218 -9.54 12.00 -0.02
N GLY A 219 -9.20 11.75 -1.29
CA GLY A 219 -9.10 12.77 -2.34
C GLY A 219 -10.41 13.09 -3.05
N GLU A 220 -11.51 12.39 -2.76
CA GLU A 220 -12.84 12.75 -3.27
C GLU A 220 -13.36 14.01 -2.56
N GLU A 221 -14.23 14.76 -3.23
CA GLU A 221 -14.83 16.00 -2.70
C GLU A 221 -15.56 15.73 -1.37
N GLY A 222 -15.21 16.48 -0.32
CA GLY A 222 -15.69 16.24 1.05
C GLY A 222 -15.13 14.97 1.72
N GLY A 223 -14.31 14.17 1.04
CA GLY A 223 -13.73 12.93 1.56
C GLY A 223 -12.78 13.18 2.74
N PHE A 224 -11.92 14.19 2.63
CA PHE A 224 -11.00 14.58 3.70
C PHE A 224 -11.73 15.13 4.94
N ALA A 225 -12.77 15.94 4.74
CA ALA A 225 -13.58 16.51 5.83
C ALA A 225 -14.23 15.41 6.71
N ASN A 226 -14.56 14.26 6.12
CA ASN A 226 -15.14 13.12 6.83
C ASN A 226 -14.12 12.30 7.65
N THR A 227 -12.81 12.55 7.49
CA THR A 227 -11.77 11.90 8.29
C THR A 227 -11.72 12.45 9.72
N SER A 228 -11.16 11.70 10.68
CA SER A 228 -10.99 12.19 12.05
C SER A 228 -10.13 13.46 12.14
N ILE A 229 -9.11 13.57 11.27
CA ILE A 229 -8.23 14.74 11.19
C ILE A 229 -8.96 15.91 10.51
N GLY A 230 -9.69 15.66 9.41
CA GLY A 230 -10.47 16.69 8.73
C GLY A 230 -11.57 17.28 9.61
N ARG A 231 -12.28 16.44 10.39
CA ARG A 231 -13.28 16.91 11.36
C ARG A 231 -12.66 17.76 12.46
N TRP A 232 -11.50 17.36 12.98
CA TRP A 232 -10.77 18.16 13.97
C TRP A 232 -10.31 19.51 13.37
N LEU A 233 -9.81 19.51 12.13
CA LEU A 233 -9.35 20.72 11.45
C LEU A 233 -10.50 21.67 11.14
N SER A 234 -11.66 21.14 10.72
CA SER A 234 -12.89 21.90 10.50
C SER A 234 -13.48 22.45 11.81
N ALA A 235 -13.40 21.70 12.91
CA ALA A 235 -13.91 22.14 14.21
C ALA A 235 -13.01 23.19 14.89
N ASN A 236 -11.70 23.14 14.66
CA ASN A 236 -10.72 24.00 15.33
C ASN A 236 -10.25 25.18 14.47
N SER A 237 -10.63 25.21 13.20
CA SER A 237 -10.24 26.27 12.26
C SER A 237 -11.34 26.48 11.22
N SER A 238 -11.66 27.75 10.94
CA SER A 238 -12.62 28.16 9.91
C SER A 238 -12.00 28.03 8.50
N TYR A 239 -11.46 26.87 8.16
CA TYR A 239 -11.03 26.58 6.79
C TYR A 239 -12.26 26.52 5.88
N GLU A 240 -12.16 27.19 4.73
CA GLU A 240 -13.13 27.10 3.65
C GLU A 240 -13.21 25.65 3.15
N GLU A 241 -14.40 25.17 2.77
CA GLU A 241 -14.60 23.79 2.27
C GLU A 241 -13.64 23.45 1.13
N THR A 242 -13.37 24.44 0.26
CA THR A 242 -12.37 24.40 -0.82
C THR A 242 -10.94 24.14 -0.33
N ALA A 243 -10.54 24.65 0.83
CA ALA A 243 -9.21 24.42 1.38
C ALA A 243 -9.07 22.98 1.92
N LEU A 244 -10.13 22.43 2.53
CA LEU A 244 -10.16 21.05 3.00
C LEU A 244 -10.11 20.05 1.84
N ASP A 245 -10.78 20.35 0.73
CA ASP A 245 -10.73 19.52 -0.47
C ASP A 245 -9.34 19.55 -1.13
N GLN A 246 -8.70 20.72 -1.21
CA GLN A 246 -7.32 20.82 -1.70
C GLN A 246 -6.35 20.01 -0.82
N LEU A 247 -6.51 20.06 0.50
CA LEU A 247 -5.72 19.23 1.42
C LEU A 247 -5.98 17.74 1.21
N GLY A 248 -7.24 17.35 0.99
CA GLY A 248 -7.62 15.98 0.66
C GLY A 248 -6.90 15.44 -0.57
N LEU A 249 -6.85 16.23 -1.65
CA LEU A 249 -6.12 15.91 -2.88
C LEU A 249 -4.62 15.73 -2.64
N VAL A 250 -4.00 16.66 -1.90
CA VAL A 250 -2.55 16.59 -1.59
C VAL A 250 -2.23 15.37 -0.72
N VAL A 251 -3.04 15.09 0.30
CA VAL A 251 -2.87 13.93 1.18
C VAL A 251 -3.06 12.63 0.39
N SER A 252 -4.07 12.57 -0.47
CA SER A 252 -4.31 11.44 -1.38
C SER A 252 -3.09 11.16 -2.27
N ALA A 253 -2.56 12.21 -2.92
CA ALA A 253 -1.37 12.10 -3.75
C ALA A 253 -0.15 11.62 -2.95
N ALA A 254 0.07 12.18 -1.74
CA ALA A 254 1.16 11.78 -0.87
C ALA A 254 1.06 10.32 -0.42
N ILE A 255 -0.14 9.83 -0.07
CA ILE A 255 -0.35 8.42 0.29
C ILE A 255 -0.09 7.51 -0.91
N ASN A 256 -0.56 7.87 -2.10
CA ASN A 256 -0.31 7.09 -3.32
C ASN A 256 1.19 6.97 -3.63
N ILE A 257 1.94 8.07 -3.50
CA ILE A 257 3.40 8.06 -3.66
C ILE A 257 4.04 7.16 -2.60
N MET A 258 3.62 7.29 -1.33
CA MET A 258 4.14 6.48 -0.23
C MET A 258 3.89 4.97 -0.46
N ILE A 259 2.72 4.59 -0.96
CA ILE A 259 2.40 3.20 -1.31
C ILE A 259 3.40 2.67 -2.33
N VAL A 260 3.67 3.41 -3.41
CA VAL A 260 4.64 2.97 -4.41
C VAL A 260 6.03 2.88 -3.80
N LEU A 261 6.47 3.90 -3.05
CA LEU A 261 7.80 3.94 -2.44
C LEU A 261 8.04 2.84 -1.41
N VAL A 262 7.00 2.37 -0.71
CA VAL A 262 7.13 1.31 0.30
C VAL A 262 6.94 -0.07 -0.30
N PHE A 263 5.84 -0.28 -1.05
CA PHE A 263 5.48 -1.62 -1.51
C PHE A 263 6.28 -2.07 -2.72
N LEU A 264 6.72 -1.17 -3.62
CA LEU A 264 7.51 -1.59 -4.79
C LEU A 264 8.87 -2.16 -4.38
N PRO A 265 9.70 -1.49 -3.54
CA PRO A 265 10.95 -2.10 -3.06
C PRO A 265 10.72 -3.38 -2.28
N LEU A 266 9.64 -3.44 -1.49
CA LEU A 266 9.30 -4.63 -0.72
C LEU A 266 8.98 -5.82 -1.62
N ILE A 267 8.22 -5.62 -2.70
CA ILE A 267 7.97 -6.66 -3.71
C ILE A 267 9.29 -7.09 -4.37
N LEU A 268 10.14 -6.14 -4.79
CA LEU A 268 11.43 -6.48 -5.41
C LEU A 268 12.31 -7.32 -4.47
N LEU A 269 12.42 -6.94 -3.20
CA LEU A 269 13.16 -7.72 -2.20
C LEU A 269 12.59 -9.13 -2.05
N MET A 270 11.26 -9.27 -2.00
CA MET A 270 10.61 -10.58 -1.90
C MET A 270 10.82 -11.44 -3.15
N TRP A 271 11.01 -10.84 -4.32
CA TRP A 271 11.33 -11.53 -5.57
C TRP A 271 12.82 -11.88 -5.72
N GLY A 272 13.66 -11.52 -4.75
CA GLY A 272 15.07 -11.87 -4.71
C GLY A 272 16.02 -10.83 -5.30
N PHE A 273 15.54 -9.61 -5.58
CA PHE A 273 16.42 -8.50 -5.96
C PHE A 273 17.30 -8.09 -4.77
N GLN A 274 18.58 -7.81 -5.02
CA GLN A 274 19.48 -7.41 -3.95
C GLN A 274 19.21 -5.96 -3.53
N PRO A 275 19.35 -5.62 -2.24
CA PRO A 275 19.20 -4.24 -1.78
C PRO A 275 20.11 -3.25 -2.54
N GLY A 276 21.32 -3.69 -2.93
CA GLY A 276 22.26 -2.89 -3.72
C GLY A 276 21.73 -2.54 -5.11
N ASP A 277 21.05 -3.47 -5.79
CA ASP A 277 20.45 -3.22 -7.11
C ASP A 277 19.32 -2.20 -7.00
N ILE A 278 18.46 -2.36 -5.99
CA ILE A 278 17.34 -1.47 -5.73
C ILE A 278 17.85 -0.05 -5.39
N GLN A 279 18.89 0.04 -4.56
CA GLN A 279 19.55 1.32 -4.25
C GLN A 279 20.15 1.96 -5.50
N ALA A 280 20.87 1.19 -6.32
CA ALA A 280 21.47 1.69 -7.56
C ALA A 280 20.41 2.23 -8.53
N TRP A 281 19.27 1.56 -8.66
CA TRP A 281 18.16 2.06 -9.48
C TRP A 281 17.49 3.28 -8.88
N ALA A 282 17.30 3.33 -7.55
CA ALA A 282 16.80 4.51 -6.86
C ALA A 282 17.73 5.72 -7.08
N TYR A 283 19.05 5.52 -6.98
CA TYR A 283 20.04 6.54 -7.31
C TYR A 283 19.92 6.98 -8.76
N LYS A 284 19.86 6.06 -9.73
CA LYS A 284 19.67 6.39 -11.15
C LYS A 284 18.40 7.18 -11.42
N LEU A 285 17.28 6.84 -10.78
CA LEU A 285 16.03 7.59 -10.88
C LEU A 285 16.15 8.99 -10.25
N ALA A 286 16.86 9.09 -9.13
CA ALA A 286 17.09 10.36 -8.44
C ALA A 286 18.05 11.28 -9.20
N THR A 287 19.15 10.76 -9.76
CA THR A 287 20.18 11.54 -10.46
C THR A 287 19.85 11.78 -11.93
N GLY A 288 18.98 10.97 -12.52
CA GLY A 288 18.42 11.21 -13.85
C GLY A 288 18.63 10.08 -14.84
N LEU A 289 17.60 9.84 -15.64
CA LEU A 289 17.63 8.99 -16.83
C LEU A 289 17.77 9.90 -18.06
N THR A 290 18.86 9.72 -18.80
CA THR A 290 19.06 10.37 -20.09
C THR A 290 18.30 9.62 -21.17
N ILE A 291 17.32 10.28 -21.80
CA ILE A 291 16.62 9.77 -23.00
C ILE A 291 16.86 10.79 -24.12
N GLY A 292 17.76 10.45 -25.04
CA GLY A 292 18.22 11.40 -26.07
C GLY A 292 19.02 12.55 -25.44
N SER A 293 18.59 13.80 -25.69
CA SER A 293 19.18 15.01 -25.10
C SER A 293 18.53 15.46 -23.80
N VAL A 294 17.44 14.80 -23.36
CA VAL A 294 16.69 15.20 -22.16
C VAL A 294 17.10 14.31 -20.99
N THR A 295 17.52 14.93 -19.89
CA THR A 295 17.78 14.23 -18.62
C THR A 295 16.58 14.39 -17.71
N ILE A 296 15.78 13.34 -17.58
CA ILE A 296 14.63 13.35 -16.66
C ILE A 296 15.09 12.77 -15.33
N SER A 297 15.17 13.62 -14.30
CA SER A 297 15.51 13.20 -12.93
C SER A 297 14.37 13.52 -11.97
N VAL A 298 14.11 12.62 -11.02
CA VAL A 298 13.10 12.86 -9.97
C VAL A 298 13.51 14.05 -9.11
N THR A 299 14.80 14.20 -8.82
CA THR A 299 15.34 15.35 -8.08
C THR A 299 15.15 16.65 -8.85
N GLY A 300 15.38 16.64 -10.17
CA GLY A 300 15.08 17.77 -11.04
C GLY A 300 13.62 18.17 -10.95
N ILE A 301 12.69 17.23 -11.22
CA ILE A 301 11.24 17.50 -11.15
C ILE A 301 10.84 18.08 -9.80
N LEU A 302 11.27 17.49 -8.68
CA LEU A 302 11.00 18.00 -7.33
C LEU A 302 11.57 19.40 -7.12
N THR A 303 12.80 19.64 -7.57
CA THR A 303 13.45 20.97 -7.50
C THR A 303 12.65 21.99 -8.30
N GLY A 304 12.22 21.63 -9.52
CA GLY A 304 11.38 22.46 -10.37
C GLY A 304 10.03 22.82 -9.73
N VAL A 305 9.37 21.85 -9.08
CA VAL A 305 8.13 22.09 -8.32
C VAL A 305 8.38 23.04 -7.14
N VAL A 306 9.44 22.81 -6.36
CA VAL A 306 9.80 23.69 -5.23
C VAL A 306 10.10 25.11 -5.71
N VAL A 307 10.89 25.26 -6.77
CA VAL A 307 11.24 26.54 -7.38
C VAL A 307 9.99 27.25 -7.90
N PHE A 308 9.07 26.53 -8.55
CA PHE A 308 7.78 27.07 -8.97
C PHE A 308 6.95 27.57 -7.79
N ILE A 309 6.83 26.77 -6.73
CA ILE A 309 6.10 27.15 -5.51
C ILE A 309 6.70 28.43 -4.90
N ILE A 310 8.02 28.49 -4.75
CA ILE A 310 8.71 29.68 -4.24
C ILE A 310 8.45 30.89 -5.15
N GLY A 311 8.59 30.74 -6.47
CA GLY A 311 8.32 31.80 -7.44
C GLY A 311 6.88 32.28 -7.42
N TYR A 312 5.93 31.36 -7.25
CA TYR A 312 4.50 31.66 -7.10
C TYR A 312 4.22 32.49 -5.84
N PHE A 313 4.77 32.07 -4.68
CA PHE A 313 4.61 32.81 -3.43
C PHE A 313 5.31 34.18 -3.46
N LEU A 314 6.49 34.27 -4.06
CA LEU A 314 7.17 35.55 -4.29
C LEU A 314 6.34 36.48 -5.17
N THR A 315 5.74 35.95 -6.24
CA THR A 315 4.85 36.73 -7.11
C THR A 315 3.62 37.22 -6.34
N ARG A 316 3.00 36.38 -5.51
CA ARG A 316 1.85 36.76 -4.66
C ARG A 316 2.23 37.82 -3.62
N TRP A 317 3.39 37.68 -2.99
CA TRP A 317 3.90 38.67 -2.04
C TRP A 317 4.18 40.01 -2.73
N PHE A 318 4.84 39.98 -3.89
CA PHE A 318 5.12 41.17 -4.68
C PHE A 318 3.83 41.87 -5.14
N GLN A 319 2.84 41.12 -5.61
CA GLN A 319 1.51 41.68 -5.94
C GLN A 319 0.89 42.38 -4.73
N GLY A 320 0.95 41.76 -3.54
CA GLY A 320 0.40 42.36 -2.30
C GLY A 320 1.13 43.62 -1.88
N TRP A 321 2.46 43.64 -1.99
CA TRP A 321 3.28 44.81 -1.70
C TRP A 321 3.04 45.95 -2.71
N LEU A 322 3.03 45.64 -4.01
CA LEU A 322 2.79 46.59 -5.09
C LEU A 322 1.42 47.24 -4.93
N ASP A 323 0.41 46.43 -4.65
CA ASP A 323 -0.95 46.88 -4.40
C ASP A 323 -1.02 47.76 -3.14
N GLY A 324 -0.58 47.27 -1.99
CA GLY A 324 -0.75 47.94 -0.69
C GLY A 324 0.19 49.11 -0.42
N SER A 325 1.44 49.07 -0.91
CA SER A 325 2.46 50.07 -0.58
C SER A 325 2.63 51.12 -1.68
N VAL A 326 2.66 50.70 -2.95
CA VAL A 326 2.96 51.59 -4.08
C VAL A 326 1.68 52.19 -4.67
N MET A 327 0.73 51.35 -5.07
CA MET A 327 -0.47 51.82 -5.76
C MET A 327 -1.44 52.56 -4.83
N ALA A 328 -1.53 52.15 -3.56
CA ALA A 328 -2.33 52.86 -2.55
C ALA A 328 -1.83 54.29 -2.27
N ARG A 329 -0.52 54.54 -2.40
CA ARG A 329 0.09 55.86 -2.20
C ARG A 329 0.06 56.74 -3.46
N GLY A 330 -0.03 56.12 -4.64
CA GLY A 330 0.06 56.79 -5.94
C GLY A 330 -1.24 57.38 -6.51
N ARG A 331 -2.38 57.31 -5.79
CA ARG A 331 -3.71 57.71 -6.32
C ARG A 331 -4.07 57.09 -7.67
N VAL A 332 -3.71 55.82 -7.87
CA VAL A 332 -4.01 55.09 -9.11
C VAL A 332 -5.47 54.66 -9.12
N ASP A 333 -6.19 54.93 -10.22
CA ASP A 333 -7.60 54.54 -10.39
C ASP A 333 -7.80 53.03 -10.23
N THR A 334 -8.94 52.65 -9.65
CA THR A 334 -9.26 51.26 -9.28
C THR A 334 -9.21 50.32 -10.49
N GLY A 335 -9.64 50.78 -11.67
CA GLY A 335 -9.58 50.01 -12.91
C GLY A 335 -8.14 49.73 -13.38
N VAL A 336 -7.27 50.74 -13.34
CA VAL A 336 -5.84 50.61 -13.71
C VAL A 336 -5.11 49.71 -12.70
N ARG A 337 -5.40 49.88 -11.41
CA ARG A 337 -4.88 49.06 -10.32
C ARG A 337 -5.17 47.57 -10.51
N ASN A 338 -6.42 47.24 -10.88
CA ASN A 338 -6.84 45.86 -11.12
C ASN A 338 -6.15 45.25 -12.35
N SER A 339 -6.06 46.01 -13.45
CA SER A 339 -5.37 45.56 -14.67
C SER A 339 -3.88 45.33 -14.44
N ILE A 340 -3.18 46.21 -13.71
CA ILE A 340 -1.76 46.04 -13.40
C ILE A 340 -1.56 44.81 -12.49
N ARG A 341 -2.43 44.62 -11.49
CA ARG A 341 -2.37 43.44 -10.61
C ARG A 341 -2.51 42.14 -11.40
N LEU A 342 -3.47 42.08 -12.32
CA LEU A 342 -3.67 40.93 -13.20
C LEU A 342 -2.47 40.71 -14.13
N ALA A 343 -1.98 41.76 -14.80
CA ALA A 343 -0.85 41.66 -15.71
C ALA A 343 0.44 41.19 -15.01
N VAL A 344 0.78 41.80 -13.88
CA VAL A 344 1.93 41.39 -13.06
C VAL A 344 1.74 39.97 -12.52
N GLY A 345 0.50 39.59 -12.19
CA GLY A 345 0.23 38.25 -11.71
C GLY A 345 0.38 37.16 -12.75
N TYR A 346 -0.20 37.33 -13.93
CA TYR A 346 -0.03 36.37 -15.01
C TYR A 346 1.42 36.31 -15.48
N ALA A 347 2.10 37.45 -15.63
CA ALA A 347 3.51 37.49 -16.00
C ALA A 347 4.39 36.80 -14.96
N GLY A 348 4.20 37.09 -13.66
CA GLY A 348 4.99 36.48 -12.60
C GLY A 348 4.77 34.96 -12.48
N VAL A 349 3.53 34.48 -12.64
CA VAL A 349 3.25 33.04 -12.68
C VAL A 349 3.87 32.38 -13.91
N ALA A 350 3.82 33.02 -15.08
CA ALA A 350 4.46 32.52 -16.29
C ALA A 350 5.98 32.41 -16.14
N VAL A 351 6.63 33.42 -15.56
CA VAL A 351 8.07 33.40 -15.25
C VAL A 351 8.39 32.30 -14.24
N ALA A 352 7.60 32.19 -13.15
CA ALA A 352 7.79 31.13 -12.16
C ALA A 352 7.66 29.73 -12.80
N ALA A 353 6.72 29.53 -13.73
CA ALA A 353 6.56 28.29 -14.47
C ALA A 353 7.77 27.98 -15.36
N LEU A 354 8.25 28.95 -16.13
CA LEU A 354 9.44 28.78 -16.98
C LEU A 354 10.69 28.45 -16.17
N VAL A 355 10.91 29.16 -15.06
CA VAL A 355 12.05 28.92 -14.16
C VAL A 355 11.91 27.55 -13.48
N GLY A 356 10.71 27.15 -13.07
CA GLY A 356 10.44 25.83 -12.52
C GLY A 356 10.70 24.69 -13.52
N ILE A 357 10.25 24.84 -14.77
CA ILE A 357 10.50 23.86 -15.84
C ILE A 357 12.00 23.76 -16.16
N SER A 358 12.70 24.89 -16.22
CA SER A 358 14.16 24.92 -16.42
C SER A 358 14.90 24.25 -15.26
N ALA A 359 14.51 24.54 -14.02
CA ALA A 359 15.05 23.88 -12.83
C ALA A 359 14.72 22.38 -12.76
N ALA A 360 13.68 21.93 -13.46
CA ALA A 360 13.37 20.51 -13.62
C ALA A 360 14.35 19.75 -14.53
N GLY A 361 15.30 20.46 -15.17
CA GLY A 361 16.25 19.88 -16.12
C GLY A 361 15.71 19.78 -17.55
N ILE A 362 14.57 20.43 -17.84
CA ILE A 362 14.01 20.51 -19.19
C ILE A 362 14.60 21.75 -19.85
N ASP A 363 15.41 21.52 -20.89
CA ASP A 363 16.01 22.59 -21.66
C ASP A 363 14.96 23.22 -22.60
N LEU A 364 14.54 24.44 -22.27
CA LEU A 364 13.53 25.21 -23.01
C LEU A 364 14.14 25.99 -24.19
N SER A 365 15.46 25.92 -24.39
CA SER A 365 16.16 26.64 -25.47
C SER A 365 15.81 26.16 -26.89
N ASN A 366 15.04 25.07 -27.01
CA ASN A 366 14.58 24.47 -28.28
C ASN A 366 13.06 24.61 -28.52
N LEU A 367 12.37 25.47 -27.77
CA LEU A 367 11.02 25.99 -28.06
C LEU A 367 11.13 27.42 -28.59
#